data_AF-A0A2M7Q8V2-F1
#
_entry.id   AF-A0A2M7Q8V2-F1
#
_cell.length_a   1.000
_cell.length_b   1.000
_cell.length_c   1.000
_cell.angle_alpha   90.00
_cell.angle_beta   90.00
_cell.angle_gamma   90.00
#
_symmetry.space_group_name_H-M   'P 1'
#
loop_
_entity.id
_entity.type
_entity.pdbx_description
1 polymer ?
#
loop_
_entity_poly.entity_id
_entity_poly.type
_entity_poly.pdbx_seq_one_letter_code
_entity_poly.pdbx_strand_id
1 'polypeptide(L)'
;MLKKLKSVSKNPVLQSAFRALIFFLILAAVYNSRTFWSFFLFIAVALYFYFNPFFEAKKYFSSFLILLIIALLAINHLPTVAGKWNFFAAALLGLFFFILLGVKNLVFINRLLIYEFVNNFLFFSLFITFFLFDKSSWFFLKYAAIFLAFFALFRVFLFSQDSLWRAEASSLPISAKINLFSTSLAVLISQFILIAAYLPIGFLNLAAISLVVVLALKDLTISHLYGHLNQSVILKNATMVLIFSVIIFIASKWQL
;
A
#
# COMPACT_ATOMS: atom_id res chain seq x y z
N MET A 1 -17.04 28.97 20.52
CA MET A 1 -16.54 27.68 19.99
C MET A 1 -17.37 27.12 18.82
N LEU A 2 -18.71 27.22 18.82
CA LEU A 2 -19.58 26.71 17.75
C LEU A 2 -19.30 27.26 16.32
N LYS A 3 -18.93 28.54 16.19
CA LYS A 3 -18.59 29.12 14.86
C LYS A 3 -17.31 28.52 14.24
N LYS A 4 -16.34 28.08 15.05
CA LYS A 4 -15.11 27.43 14.54
C LYS A 4 -15.40 26.01 14.03
N LEU A 5 -16.25 25.24 14.70
CA LEU A 5 -16.71 23.92 14.21
C LEU A 5 -17.50 24.01 12.90
N LYS A 6 -18.28 25.08 12.69
CA LYS A 6 -18.96 25.32 11.41
C LYS A 6 -17.99 25.68 10.26
N SER A 7 -16.81 26.22 10.58
CA SER A 7 -15.73 26.51 9.61
C SER A 7 -14.93 25.25 9.23
N VAL A 8 -14.73 24.32 10.17
CA VAL A 8 -14.20 22.96 9.90
C VAL A 8 -15.02 22.25 8.80
N SER A 9 -16.33 22.49 8.77
CA SER A 9 -17.23 21.92 7.76
C SER A 9 -17.03 22.46 6.34
N LYS A 10 -16.27 23.53 6.09
CA LYS A 10 -16.07 24.07 4.73
C LYS A 10 -14.69 23.77 4.12
N ASN A 11 -13.70 23.42 4.93
CA ASN A 11 -12.36 23.10 4.42
C ASN A 11 -12.22 21.58 4.19
N PRO A 12 -12.06 21.12 2.93
CA PRO A 12 -11.99 19.69 2.60
C PRO A 12 -10.78 18.98 3.22
N VAL A 13 -9.69 19.71 3.48
CA VAL A 13 -8.51 19.20 4.21
C VAL A 13 -8.91 18.82 5.63
N LEU A 14 -9.61 19.72 6.31
CA LEU A 14 -9.90 19.60 7.74
C LEU A 14 -10.98 18.54 8.00
N GLN A 15 -11.95 18.40 7.08
CA GLN A 15 -12.88 17.27 7.09
C GLN A 15 -12.16 15.92 6.93
N SER A 16 -11.20 15.83 6.01
CA SER A 16 -10.44 14.60 5.78
C SER A 16 -9.56 14.27 7.00
N ALA A 17 -8.94 15.29 7.61
CA ALA A 17 -8.13 15.15 8.81
C ALA A 17 -8.97 14.68 10.00
N PHE A 18 -10.18 15.23 10.17
CA PHE A 18 -11.09 14.81 11.23
C PHE A 18 -11.53 13.35 11.09
N ARG A 19 -11.85 12.91 9.87
CA ARG A 19 -12.19 11.50 9.60
C ARG A 19 -11.02 10.57 9.87
N ALA A 20 -9.81 10.98 9.52
CA ALA A 20 -8.61 10.22 9.80
C ALA A 20 -8.27 10.17 11.29
N LEU A 21 -8.53 11.24 12.03
CA LEU A 21 -8.39 11.27 13.48
C LEU A 21 -9.38 10.29 14.13
N ILE A 22 -10.63 10.25 13.67
CA ILE A 22 -11.60 9.26 14.18
C ILE A 22 -11.16 7.83 13.83
N PHE A 23 -10.71 7.59 12.60
CA PHE A 23 -10.17 6.29 12.20
C PHE A 23 -9.04 5.85 13.12
N PHE A 24 -8.09 6.76 13.39
CA PHE A 24 -6.99 6.56 14.32
C PHE A 24 -7.47 6.23 15.74
N LEU A 25 -8.38 7.04 16.31
CA LEU A 25 -8.87 6.85 17.68
C LEU A 25 -9.62 5.53 17.84
N ILE A 26 -10.45 5.17 16.87
CA ILE A 26 -11.18 3.89 16.90
C ILE A 26 -10.18 2.73 16.77
N LEU A 27 -9.24 2.82 15.85
CA LEU A 27 -8.19 1.80 15.69
C LEU A 27 -7.41 1.62 17.00
N ALA A 28 -6.97 2.71 17.63
CA ALA A 28 -6.29 2.69 18.93
C ALA A 28 -7.17 2.10 20.06
N ALA A 29 -8.47 2.38 20.06
CA ALA A 29 -9.41 1.77 20.99
C ALA A 29 -9.55 0.25 20.77
N VAL A 30 -9.61 -0.18 19.50
CA VAL A 30 -9.69 -1.61 19.13
C VAL A 30 -8.42 -2.36 19.55
N TYR A 31 -7.24 -1.73 19.44
CA TYR A 31 -5.98 -2.31 19.92
C TYR A 31 -6.03 -2.69 21.41
N ASN A 32 -6.71 -1.88 22.23
CA ASN A 32 -6.81 -2.09 23.68
C ASN A 32 -7.94 -3.07 24.05
N SER A 33 -9.10 -2.99 23.40
CA SER A 33 -10.26 -3.82 23.75
C SER A 33 -10.21 -5.22 23.13
N ARG A 34 -9.71 -5.35 21.90
CA ARG A 34 -9.71 -6.57 21.06
C ARG A 34 -11.04 -7.34 21.04
N THR A 35 -12.16 -6.66 21.32
CA THR A 35 -13.47 -7.30 21.31
C THR A 35 -13.97 -7.43 19.87
N PHE A 36 -14.69 -8.52 19.60
CA PHE A 36 -15.33 -8.76 18.30
C PHE A 36 -16.14 -7.54 17.83
N TRP A 37 -16.94 -6.96 18.73
CA TRP A 37 -17.72 -5.75 18.46
C TRP A 37 -16.88 -4.53 18.05
N SER A 38 -15.72 -4.33 18.68
CA SER A 38 -14.82 -3.24 18.29
C SER A 38 -14.29 -3.41 16.86
N PHE A 39 -14.02 -4.64 16.41
CA PHE A 39 -13.63 -4.90 15.02
C PHE A 39 -14.74 -4.54 14.02
N PHE A 40 -15.99 -4.95 14.27
CA PHE A 40 -17.11 -4.58 13.38
C PHE A 40 -17.34 -3.08 13.33
N LEU A 41 -17.28 -2.42 14.50
CA LEU A 41 -17.43 -0.98 14.58
C LEU A 41 -16.34 -0.28 13.75
N PHE A 42 -15.08 -0.70 13.89
CA PHE A 42 -13.98 -0.16 13.12
C PHE A 42 -14.17 -0.32 11.60
N ILE A 43 -14.55 -1.51 11.15
CA ILE A 43 -14.81 -1.78 9.72
C ILE A 43 -15.96 -0.92 9.20
N ALA A 44 -17.08 -0.85 9.94
CA ALA A 44 -18.25 -0.08 9.56
C ALA A 44 -17.93 1.42 9.45
N VAL A 45 -17.22 1.97 10.43
CA VAL A 45 -16.84 3.39 10.44
C VAL A 45 -15.81 3.70 9.34
N ALA A 46 -14.83 2.83 9.12
CA ALA A 46 -13.85 2.99 8.05
C ALA A 46 -14.53 3.01 6.67
N LEU A 47 -15.46 2.09 6.42
CA LEU A 47 -16.24 2.05 5.19
C LEU A 47 -17.09 3.30 5.03
N TYR A 48 -17.80 3.72 6.08
CA TYR A 48 -18.63 4.93 6.07
C TYR A 48 -17.82 6.18 5.70
N PHE A 49 -16.66 6.41 6.33
CA PHE A 49 -15.82 7.56 6.01
C PHE A 49 -15.11 7.45 4.67
N TYR A 50 -14.83 6.23 4.20
CA TYR A 50 -14.28 6.03 2.87
C TYR A 50 -15.30 6.38 1.78
N PHE A 51 -16.56 5.94 1.91
CA PHE A 51 -17.57 6.16 0.88
C PHE A 51 -18.19 7.55 0.90
N ASN A 52 -18.10 8.29 2.00
CA ASN A 52 -18.61 9.66 2.07
C ASN A 52 -17.46 10.66 1.90
N PRO A 53 -17.44 11.59 0.92
CA PRO A 53 -18.29 11.63 -0.27
C PRO A 53 -17.88 10.54 -1.27
N PHE A 54 -18.83 10.13 -2.13
CA PHE A 54 -18.68 9.03 -3.10
C PHE A 54 -17.78 9.36 -4.31
N PHE A 55 -17.05 10.47 -4.25
CA PHE A 55 -16.19 10.95 -5.33
C PHE A 55 -15.00 9.99 -5.55
N GLU A 56 -14.80 9.53 -6.79
CA GLU A 56 -13.76 8.57 -7.22
C GLU A 56 -13.59 7.32 -6.32
N ALA A 57 -14.61 6.96 -5.52
CA ALA A 57 -14.50 5.93 -4.49
C ALA A 57 -14.14 4.56 -5.08
N LYS A 58 -14.56 4.27 -6.32
CA LYS A 58 -14.25 3.01 -7.01
C LYS A 58 -12.76 2.91 -7.41
N LYS A 59 -12.11 4.02 -7.74
CA LYS A 59 -10.72 4.04 -8.26
C LYS A 59 -9.71 3.58 -7.21
N TYR A 60 -9.83 4.10 -5.99
CA TYR A 60 -8.90 3.83 -4.89
C TYR A 60 -9.39 2.76 -3.90
N PHE A 61 -10.52 2.09 -4.20
CA PHE A 61 -11.17 1.17 -3.27
C PHE A 61 -10.27 0.01 -2.89
N SER A 62 -9.55 -0.56 -3.86
CA SER A 62 -8.63 -1.66 -3.60
C SER A 62 -7.48 -1.26 -2.68
N SER A 63 -6.92 -0.05 -2.84
CA SER A 63 -5.89 0.47 -1.93
C SER A 63 -6.44 0.70 -0.53
N PHE A 64 -7.68 1.19 -0.41
CA PHE A 64 -8.37 1.32 0.87
C PHE A 64 -8.62 -0.04 1.54
N LEU A 65 -9.10 -1.04 0.79
CA LEU A 65 -9.30 -2.39 1.33
C LEU A 65 -7.99 -3.01 1.84
N ILE A 66 -6.90 -2.83 1.09
CA ILE A 66 -5.59 -3.33 1.52
C ILE A 66 -5.13 -2.60 2.79
N LEU A 67 -5.29 -1.27 2.87
CA LEU A 67 -5.00 -0.52 4.10
C LEU A 67 -5.83 -1.02 5.28
N LEU A 68 -7.13 -1.30 5.07
CA LEU A 68 -8.03 -1.83 6.10
C LEU A 68 -7.58 -3.21 6.58
N ILE A 69 -7.24 -4.12 5.65
CA ILE A 69 -6.74 -5.46 5.97
C ILE A 69 -5.43 -5.35 6.75
N ILE A 70 -4.48 -4.54 6.30
CA ILE A 70 -3.21 -4.30 7.02
C ILE A 70 -3.48 -3.78 8.43
N ALA A 71 -4.41 -2.84 8.59
CA ALA A 71 -4.76 -2.29 9.90
C ALA A 71 -5.33 -3.36 10.84
N LEU A 72 -6.17 -4.26 10.34
CA LEU A 72 -6.72 -5.38 11.10
C LEU A 72 -5.65 -6.42 11.47
N LEU A 73 -4.75 -6.75 10.54
CA LEU A 73 -3.65 -7.69 10.81
C LEU A 73 -2.66 -7.10 11.82
N ALA A 74 -2.39 -5.80 11.75
CA ALA A 74 -1.55 -5.10 12.72
C ALA A 74 -2.14 -5.18 14.14
N ILE A 75 -3.47 -5.04 14.30
CA ILE A 75 -4.14 -5.25 15.60
C ILE A 75 -3.87 -6.61 16.21
N ASN A 76 -3.90 -7.66 15.39
CA ASN A 76 -3.76 -9.03 15.87
C ASN A 76 -2.32 -9.41 16.20
N HIS A 77 -1.33 -8.88 15.47
CA HIS A 77 0.07 -9.31 15.57
C HIS A 77 0.94 -8.46 16.49
N LEU A 78 0.60 -7.19 16.73
CA LEU A 78 1.37 -6.40 17.68
C LEU A 78 1.06 -6.80 19.13
N PRO A 79 2.06 -7.00 20.00
CA PRO A 79 1.84 -7.35 21.40
C PRO A 79 1.12 -6.24 22.18
N THR A 80 0.19 -6.61 23.07
CA THR A 80 -0.58 -5.65 23.91
C THR A 80 0.31 -4.87 24.88
N VAL A 81 1.39 -5.49 25.37
CA VAL A 81 2.36 -4.90 26.30
C VAL A 81 3.13 -3.73 25.65
N ALA A 82 3.15 -3.67 24.32
CA ALA A 82 3.78 -2.62 23.54
C ALA A 82 2.85 -1.41 23.32
N GLY A 83 2.08 -0.99 24.33
CA GLY A 83 1.02 0.02 24.20
C GLY A 83 1.45 1.32 23.49
N LYS A 84 2.71 1.76 23.67
CA LYS A 84 3.28 2.90 22.93
C LYS A 84 3.42 2.62 21.43
N TRP A 85 3.91 1.45 21.04
CA TRP A 85 4.09 1.05 19.64
C TRP A 85 2.76 0.87 18.90
N ASN A 86 1.73 0.38 19.60
CA ASN A 86 0.37 0.26 19.04
C ASN A 86 -0.20 1.62 18.67
N PHE A 87 0.02 2.63 19.52
CA PHE A 87 -0.38 4.01 19.24
C PHE A 87 0.36 4.58 18.02
N PHE A 88 1.67 4.37 17.91
CA PHE A 88 2.43 4.81 16.74
C PHE A 88 1.98 4.13 15.45
N ALA A 89 1.74 2.81 15.49
CA ALA A 89 1.21 2.07 14.34
C ALA A 89 -0.18 2.59 13.93
N ALA A 90 -1.06 2.85 14.91
CA ALA A 90 -2.38 3.41 14.65
C ALA A 90 -2.30 4.82 14.06
N ALA A 91 -1.41 5.67 14.58
CA ALA A 91 -1.20 7.03 14.09
C ALA A 91 -0.66 7.01 12.64
N LEU A 92 0.28 6.12 12.35
CA LEU A 92 0.82 5.93 11.00
C LEU A 92 -0.29 5.49 10.02
N LEU A 93 -1.08 4.47 10.37
CA LEU A 93 -2.18 4.00 9.53
C LEU A 93 -3.28 5.06 9.36
N GLY A 94 -3.59 5.83 10.40
CA GLY A 94 -4.49 6.97 10.33
C GLY A 94 -3.99 8.06 9.39
N LEU A 95 -2.69 8.35 9.41
CA LEU A 95 -2.06 9.28 8.47
C LEU A 95 -2.16 8.77 7.03
N PHE A 96 -1.92 7.48 6.76
CA PHE A 96 -2.10 6.94 5.41
C PHE A 96 -3.57 6.93 4.97
N PHE A 97 -4.51 6.72 5.89
CA PHE A 97 -5.94 6.88 5.60
C PHE A 97 -6.29 8.33 5.26
N PHE A 98 -5.72 9.31 5.98
CA PHE A 98 -5.84 10.73 5.65
C PHE A 98 -5.34 11.03 4.24
N ILE A 99 -4.12 10.59 3.91
CA ILE A 99 -3.53 10.86 2.60
C ILE A 99 -4.37 10.21 1.49
N LEU A 100 -4.84 8.98 1.70
CA LEU A 100 -5.68 8.27 0.73
C LEU A 100 -7.03 8.99 0.51
N LEU A 101 -7.67 9.47 1.57
CA LEU A 101 -8.86 10.32 1.47
C LEU A 101 -8.56 11.64 0.76
N GLY A 102 -7.41 12.26 1.02
CA GLY A 102 -7.00 13.51 0.39
C GLY A 102 -6.75 13.36 -1.12
N VAL A 103 -6.13 12.25 -1.54
CA VAL A 103 -6.00 11.89 -2.96
C VAL A 103 -7.38 11.70 -3.59
N LYS A 104 -8.25 10.92 -2.94
CA LYS A 104 -9.62 10.65 -3.40
C LYS A 104 -10.46 11.93 -3.52
N ASN A 105 -10.43 12.82 -2.54
CA ASN A 105 -11.24 14.04 -2.48
C ASN A 105 -10.60 15.24 -3.20
N LEU A 106 -9.57 15.02 -4.03
CA LEU A 106 -8.85 16.05 -4.79
C LEU A 106 -8.28 17.20 -3.94
N VAL A 107 -7.89 16.90 -2.70
CA VAL A 107 -7.37 17.89 -1.76
C VAL A 107 -5.96 18.33 -2.14
N PHE A 108 -5.18 17.45 -2.77
CA PHE A 108 -3.79 17.71 -3.13
C PHE A 108 -3.62 18.13 -4.59
N ILE A 109 -2.62 18.98 -4.84
CA ILE A 109 -2.23 19.44 -6.18
C ILE A 109 -1.55 18.30 -6.96
N ASN A 110 -0.49 17.69 -6.40
CA ASN A 110 0.27 16.60 -7.01
C ASN A 110 -0.27 15.21 -6.61
N ARG A 111 -1.51 14.91 -7.01
CA ARG A 111 -2.24 13.68 -6.63
C ARG A 111 -1.49 12.40 -6.99
N LEU A 112 -0.85 12.37 -8.15
CA LEU A 112 -0.15 11.20 -8.67
C LEU A 112 1.02 10.81 -7.76
N LEU A 113 1.94 11.74 -7.50
CA LEU A 113 3.11 11.51 -6.65
C LEU A 113 2.74 11.10 -5.23
N ILE A 114 1.71 11.74 -4.66
CA ILE A 114 1.22 11.42 -3.32
C ILE A 114 0.59 10.02 -3.30
N TYR A 115 -0.17 9.66 -4.33
CA TYR A 115 -0.72 8.32 -4.45
C TYR A 115 0.39 7.27 -4.63
N GLU A 116 1.41 7.54 -5.43
CA GLU A 116 2.56 6.64 -5.60
C GLU A 116 3.26 6.39 -4.27
N PHE A 117 3.44 7.42 -3.44
CA PHE A 117 3.96 7.28 -2.09
C PHE A 117 3.08 6.35 -1.22
N VAL A 118 1.76 6.56 -1.21
CA VAL A 118 0.83 5.68 -0.48
C VAL A 118 0.88 4.25 -1.01
N ASN A 119 0.90 4.09 -2.33
CA ASN A 119 0.92 2.78 -2.98
C ASN A 119 2.22 2.02 -2.64
N ASN A 120 3.37 2.69 -2.63
CA ASN A 120 4.65 2.13 -2.19
C ASN A 120 4.63 1.74 -0.71
N PHE A 121 4.02 2.57 0.16
CA PHE A 121 3.83 2.21 1.56
C PHE A 121 2.94 0.97 1.75
N LEU A 122 1.87 0.82 0.96
CA LEU A 122 1.01 -0.36 0.99
C LEU A 122 1.76 -1.62 0.54
N PHE A 123 2.58 -1.54 -0.50
CA PHE A 123 3.47 -2.64 -0.89
C PHE A 123 4.42 -3.03 0.24
N PHE A 124 5.09 -2.03 0.85
CA PHE A 124 6.02 -2.27 1.95
C PHE A 124 5.32 -2.92 3.16
N SER A 125 4.14 -2.43 3.52
CA SER A 125 3.34 -2.98 4.61
C SER A 125 2.87 -4.41 4.33
N LEU A 126 2.50 -4.73 3.08
CA LEU A 126 2.19 -6.10 2.67
C LEU A 126 3.42 -7.02 2.80
N PHE A 127 4.61 -6.56 2.41
CA PHE A 127 5.82 -7.36 2.57
C PHE A 127 6.17 -7.60 4.03
N ILE A 128 6.11 -6.58 4.89
CA ILE A 128 6.31 -6.75 6.34
C ILE A 128 5.34 -7.79 6.87
N THR A 129 4.06 -7.65 6.54
CA THR A 129 3.03 -8.59 6.97
C THR A 129 3.33 -9.99 6.47
N PHE A 130 3.69 -10.17 5.20
CA PHE A 130 4.00 -11.50 4.67
C PHE A 130 5.20 -12.16 5.37
N PHE A 131 6.31 -11.45 5.52
CA PHE A 131 7.54 -12.02 6.10
C PHE A 131 7.48 -12.17 7.63
N LEU A 132 6.59 -11.44 8.30
CA LEU A 132 6.36 -11.58 9.74
C LEU A 132 5.47 -12.80 10.05
N PHE A 133 4.57 -13.18 9.15
CA PHE A 133 3.67 -14.31 9.37
C PHE A 133 4.38 -15.66 9.24
N ASP A 134 4.05 -16.58 10.13
CA ASP A 134 4.57 -17.94 10.13
C ASP A 134 4.22 -18.67 8.82
N LYS A 135 5.23 -19.36 8.25
CA LYS A 135 5.21 -20.12 7.01
C LYS A 135 4.42 -21.44 7.13
N SER A 136 4.17 -21.91 8.35
CA SER A 136 3.67 -23.27 8.63
C SER A 136 2.22 -23.55 8.18
N SER A 137 1.29 -22.60 8.35
CA SER A 137 -0.14 -22.88 8.18
C SER A 137 -0.75 -22.09 7.01
N TRP A 138 -1.58 -22.75 6.18
CA TRP A 138 -2.36 -22.11 5.09
C TRP A 138 -1.51 -21.38 4.02
N PHE A 139 -0.34 -21.93 3.69
CA PHE A 139 0.62 -21.32 2.77
C PHE A 139 0.01 -20.90 1.42
N PHE A 140 -0.73 -21.81 0.77
CA PHE A 140 -1.36 -21.52 -0.53
C PHE A 140 -2.37 -20.38 -0.47
N LEU A 141 -3.20 -20.32 0.58
CA LEU A 141 -4.23 -19.28 0.72
C LEU A 141 -3.62 -17.92 1.07
N LYS A 142 -2.58 -17.88 1.92
CA LYS A 142 -1.81 -16.67 2.19
C LYS A 142 -1.15 -16.14 0.91
N TYR A 143 -0.54 -17.04 0.14
CA TYR A 143 0.13 -16.68 -1.11
C TYR A 143 -0.87 -16.15 -2.17
N ALA A 144 -2.01 -16.83 -2.34
CA ALA A 144 -3.08 -16.37 -3.23
C ALA A 144 -3.63 -14.99 -2.82
N ALA A 145 -3.86 -14.77 -1.52
CA ALA A 145 -4.34 -13.48 -1.02
C ALA A 145 -3.34 -12.35 -1.30
N ILE A 146 -2.05 -12.63 -1.15
CA ILE A 146 -0.98 -11.66 -1.40
C ILE A 146 -0.80 -11.38 -2.89
N PHE A 147 -0.88 -12.41 -3.73
CA PHE A 147 -0.92 -12.25 -5.18
C PHE A 147 -2.07 -11.33 -5.61
N LEU A 148 -3.28 -11.56 -5.08
CA LEU A 148 -4.43 -10.70 -5.35
C LEU A 148 -4.21 -9.27 -4.85
N ALA A 149 -3.56 -9.09 -3.70
CA ALA A 149 -3.23 -7.77 -3.18
C ALA A 149 -2.22 -7.03 -4.08
N PHE A 150 -1.17 -7.69 -4.57
CA PHE A 150 -0.23 -7.10 -5.52
C PHE A 150 -0.88 -6.78 -6.85
N PHE A 151 -1.68 -7.70 -7.39
CA PHE A 151 -2.46 -7.47 -8.60
C PHE A 151 -3.32 -6.20 -8.44
N ALA A 152 -4.03 -6.08 -7.32
CA ALA A 152 -4.88 -4.93 -7.07
C ALA A 152 -4.08 -3.62 -6.92
N LEU A 153 -2.91 -3.63 -6.25
CA LEU A 153 -2.06 -2.43 -6.13
C LEU A 153 -1.44 -2.01 -7.46
N PHE A 154 -0.93 -2.96 -8.26
CA PHE A 154 -0.42 -2.68 -9.60
C PHE A 154 -1.53 -2.17 -10.53
N ARG A 155 -2.73 -2.76 -10.44
CA ARG A 155 -3.88 -2.33 -11.22
C ARG A 155 -4.28 -0.90 -10.93
N VAL A 156 -4.39 -0.52 -9.66
CA VAL A 156 -4.73 0.87 -9.31
C VAL A 156 -3.59 1.82 -9.69
N PHE A 157 -2.34 1.42 -9.53
CA PHE A 157 -1.18 2.20 -9.98
C PHE A 157 -1.22 2.46 -11.49
N LEU A 158 -1.36 1.43 -12.32
CA LEU A 158 -1.42 1.58 -13.78
C LEU A 158 -2.66 2.34 -14.25
N PHE A 159 -3.80 2.15 -13.57
CA PHE A 159 -5.02 2.93 -13.82
C PHE A 159 -4.90 4.39 -13.38
N SER A 160 -4.01 4.72 -12.43
CA SER A 160 -3.74 6.12 -12.10
C SER A 160 -2.92 6.85 -13.17
N GLN A 161 -2.25 6.10 -14.06
CA GLN A 161 -1.45 6.60 -15.18
C GLN A 161 -2.26 6.66 -16.50
N ASP A 162 -3.55 6.98 -16.44
CA ASP A 162 -4.48 6.95 -17.59
C ASP A 162 -3.98 7.70 -18.85
N SER A 163 -3.18 8.76 -18.69
CA SER A 163 -2.60 9.51 -19.81
C SER A 163 -1.65 8.68 -20.67
N LEU A 164 -0.97 7.68 -20.09
CA LEU A 164 -0.02 6.83 -20.80
C LEU A 164 -0.71 5.91 -21.80
N TRP A 165 -1.81 5.31 -21.37
CA TRP A 165 -2.51 4.29 -22.14
C TRP A 165 -3.25 4.85 -23.35
N ARG A 166 -3.57 6.15 -23.36
CA ARG A 166 -4.26 6.82 -24.48
C ARG A 166 -3.33 7.20 -25.62
N ALA A 167 -2.03 7.34 -25.37
CA ALA A 167 -1.04 7.68 -26.39
C ALA A 167 -0.69 6.49 -27.30
N GLU A 168 -0.93 5.27 -26.83
CA GLU A 168 -0.58 4.04 -27.54
C GLU A 168 -1.77 3.56 -28.41
N ALA A 169 -1.67 3.81 -29.73
CA ALA A 169 -2.68 3.45 -30.72
C ALA A 169 -2.72 1.93 -30.99
N SER A 170 -3.30 1.17 -30.07
CA SER A 170 -3.45 -0.29 -30.18
C SER A 170 -4.90 -0.74 -30.29
N SER A 171 -5.12 -1.90 -30.94
CA SER A 171 -6.42 -2.55 -31.11
C SER A 171 -7.04 -3.15 -29.84
N LEU A 172 -6.28 -3.31 -28.75
CA LEU A 172 -6.76 -3.91 -27.51
C LEU A 172 -7.45 -2.90 -26.58
N PRO A 173 -8.52 -3.29 -25.85
CA PRO A 173 -9.15 -2.41 -24.87
C PRO A 173 -8.19 -2.10 -23.72
N ILE A 174 -8.12 -0.83 -23.32
CA ILE A 174 -7.22 -0.32 -22.27
C ILE A 174 -7.32 -1.12 -20.97
N SER A 175 -8.53 -1.52 -20.59
CA SER A 175 -8.77 -2.33 -19.38
C SER A 175 -8.10 -3.70 -19.43
N ALA A 176 -8.07 -4.36 -20.60
CA ALA A 176 -7.42 -5.65 -20.77
C ALA A 176 -5.90 -5.52 -20.67
N LYS A 177 -5.31 -4.46 -21.26
CA LYS A 177 -3.88 -4.17 -21.13
C LYS A 177 -3.47 -3.95 -19.67
N ILE A 178 -4.19 -3.09 -18.96
CA ILE A 178 -3.92 -2.82 -17.55
C ILE A 178 -3.98 -4.12 -16.74
N ASN A 179 -4.99 -4.97 -16.97
CA ASN A 179 -5.11 -6.24 -16.28
C ASN A 179 -3.96 -7.20 -16.63
N LEU A 180 -3.51 -7.24 -17.89
CA LEU A 180 -2.40 -8.08 -18.33
C LEU A 180 -1.10 -7.64 -17.66
N PHE A 181 -0.73 -6.36 -17.76
CA PHE A 181 0.46 -5.83 -17.10
C PHE A 181 0.41 -6.00 -15.58
N SER A 182 -0.74 -5.74 -14.95
CA SER A 182 -0.91 -5.91 -13.51
C SER A 182 -0.73 -7.36 -13.09
N THR A 183 -1.27 -8.30 -13.86
CA THR A 183 -1.12 -9.74 -13.62
C THR A 183 0.34 -10.14 -13.77
N SER A 184 1.01 -9.75 -14.85
CA SER A 184 2.42 -10.07 -15.08
C SER A 184 3.33 -9.54 -13.97
N LEU A 185 3.15 -8.27 -13.56
CA LEU A 185 3.90 -7.67 -12.46
C LEU A 185 3.62 -8.35 -11.12
N ALA A 186 2.36 -8.70 -10.85
CA ALA A 186 1.99 -9.42 -9.65
C ALA A 186 2.61 -10.83 -9.61
N VAL A 187 2.65 -11.55 -10.73
CA VAL A 187 3.31 -12.86 -10.84
C VAL A 187 4.80 -12.72 -10.55
N LEU A 188 5.48 -11.77 -11.21
CA LEU A 188 6.92 -11.54 -11.02
C LEU A 188 7.27 -11.24 -9.57
N ILE A 189 6.53 -10.34 -8.92
CA ILE A 189 6.76 -10.00 -7.51
C ILE A 189 6.44 -11.17 -6.59
N SER A 190 5.39 -11.94 -6.87
CA SER A 190 5.05 -13.09 -6.04
C SER A 190 6.13 -14.18 -6.11
N GLN A 191 6.66 -14.45 -7.31
CA GLN A 191 7.80 -15.35 -7.49
C GLN A 191 9.06 -14.82 -6.78
N PHE A 192 9.35 -13.53 -6.92
CA PHE A 192 10.48 -12.90 -6.24
C PHE A 192 10.40 -13.07 -4.72
N ILE A 193 9.23 -12.88 -4.13
CA ILE A 193 9.03 -13.03 -2.68
C ILE A 193 9.24 -14.46 -2.22
N LEU A 194 8.85 -15.47 -3.01
CA LEU A 194 9.14 -16.87 -2.69
C LEU A 194 10.64 -17.11 -2.59
N ILE A 195 11.40 -16.58 -3.54
CA ILE A 195 12.87 -16.65 -3.52
C ILE A 195 13.42 -15.87 -2.33
N ALA A 196 12.93 -14.65 -2.11
CA ALA A 196 13.33 -13.79 -1.00
C ALA A 196 13.09 -14.47 0.36
N ALA A 197 12.00 -15.22 0.52
CA ALA A 197 11.66 -15.90 1.76
C ALA A 197 12.69 -16.95 2.20
N TYR A 198 13.57 -17.42 1.31
CA TYR A 198 14.67 -18.34 1.65
C TYR A 198 15.93 -17.62 2.14
N LEU A 199 16.01 -16.28 2.03
CA LEU A 199 17.17 -15.54 2.52
C LEU A 199 17.14 -15.46 4.05
N PRO A 200 18.23 -15.78 4.76
CA PRO A 200 18.32 -15.77 6.23
C PRO A 200 18.58 -14.36 6.77
N ILE A 201 17.75 -13.40 6.35
CA ILE A 201 17.81 -12.00 6.78
C ILE A 201 16.49 -11.60 7.46
N GLY A 202 16.56 -10.63 8.38
CA GLY A 202 15.38 -10.19 9.12
C GLY A 202 14.23 -9.69 8.21
N PHE A 203 12.98 -9.86 8.66
CA PHE A 203 11.77 -9.55 7.89
C PHE A 203 11.71 -8.11 7.36
N LEU A 204 12.25 -7.13 8.09
CA LEU A 204 12.33 -5.73 7.64
C LEU A 204 13.24 -5.57 6.41
N ASN A 205 14.36 -6.30 6.39
CA ASN A 205 15.32 -6.27 5.28
C ASN A 205 14.76 -7.00 4.06
N LEU A 206 14.06 -8.14 4.26
CA LEU A 206 13.30 -8.81 3.20
C LEU A 206 12.27 -7.87 2.58
N ALA A 207 11.48 -7.19 3.41
CA ALA A 207 10.47 -6.24 2.94
C ALA A 207 11.08 -5.06 2.18
N ALA A 208 12.24 -4.56 2.62
CA ALA A 208 12.96 -3.49 1.94
C ALA A 208 13.47 -3.92 0.55
N ILE A 209 14.10 -5.10 0.44
CA ILE A 209 14.57 -5.63 -0.85
C ILE A 209 13.39 -5.85 -1.80
N SER A 210 12.29 -6.43 -1.33
CA SER A 210 11.08 -6.62 -2.15
C SER A 210 10.50 -5.28 -2.63
N LEU A 211 10.53 -4.24 -1.79
CA LEU A 211 10.11 -2.90 -2.20
C LEU A 211 11.01 -2.31 -3.29
N VAL A 212 12.33 -2.47 -3.19
CA VAL A 212 13.28 -2.00 -4.21
C VAL A 212 12.99 -2.66 -5.56
N VAL A 213 12.69 -3.95 -5.58
CA VAL A 213 12.31 -4.65 -6.81
C VAL A 213 10.99 -4.12 -7.37
N VAL A 214 9.98 -3.86 -6.53
CA VAL A 214 8.73 -3.23 -6.98
C VAL A 214 8.98 -1.86 -7.60
N LEU A 215 9.84 -1.03 -6.99
CA LEU A 215 10.17 0.30 -7.51
C LEU A 215 10.84 0.20 -8.88
N ALA A 216 11.81 -0.69 -9.03
CA ALA A 216 12.47 -0.94 -10.32
C ALA A 216 11.47 -1.42 -11.38
N LEU A 217 10.57 -2.35 -11.05
CA LEU A 217 9.55 -2.83 -11.97
C LEU A 217 8.56 -1.73 -12.37
N LYS A 218 8.17 -0.85 -11.44
CA LYS A 218 7.30 0.30 -11.74
C LYS A 218 7.99 1.27 -12.70
N ASP A 219 9.26 1.61 -12.45
CA ASP A 219 10.02 2.53 -13.29
C ASP A 219 10.24 1.97 -14.69
N LEU A 220 10.57 0.67 -14.79
CA LEU A 220 10.69 -0.03 -16.08
C LEU A 220 9.36 -0.06 -16.83
N THR A 221 8.25 -0.33 -16.14
CA THR A 221 6.93 -0.36 -16.76
C THR A 221 6.53 1.03 -17.26
N ILE A 222 6.69 2.06 -16.44
CA ILE A 222 6.43 3.45 -16.85
C ILE A 222 7.30 3.83 -18.06
N SER A 223 8.60 3.55 -18.00
CA SER A 223 9.54 3.88 -19.09
C SER A 223 9.22 3.13 -20.38
N HIS A 224 8.78 1.88 -20.29
CA HIS A 224 8.28 1.11 -21.42
C HIS A 224 7.03 1.75 -22.03
N LEU A 225 6.04 2.12 -21.20
CA LEU A 225 4.80 2.73 -21.66
C LEU A 225 5.01 4.13 -22.27
N TYR A 226 6.01 4.87 -21.81
CA TYR A 226 6.42 6.13 -22.44
C TYR A 226 7.22 5.92 -23.74
N GLY A 227 7.61 4.70 -24.11
CA GLY A 227 8.50 4.44 -25.25
C GLY A 227 9.95 4.89 -25.03
N HIS A 228 10.35 5.18 -23.79
CA HIS A 228 11.69 5.64 -23.42
C HIS A 228 12.55 4.53 -22.82
N LEU A 229 12.20 3.26 -23.07
CA LEU A 229 12.94 2.11 -22.55
C LEU A 229 14.27 1.95 -23.32
N ASN A 230 15.27 2.65 -22.82
CA ASN A 230 16.64 2.59 -23.34
C ASN A 230 17.53 1.75 -22.41
N GLN A 231 18.66 1.27 -22.93
CA GLN A 231 19.66 0.54 -22.15
C GLN A 231 20.11 1.30 -20.89
N SER A 232 20.19 2.63 -20.97
CA SER A 232 20.51 3.50 -19.83
C SER A 232 19.48 3.39 -18.69
N VAL A 233 18.19 3.31 -18.99
CA VAL A 233 17.13 3.16 -17.97
C VAL A 233 17.20 1.79 -17.31
N ILE A 234 17.46 0.74 -18.09
CA ILE A 234 17.62 -0.63 -17.59
C ILE A 234 18.83 -0.71 -16.66
N LEU A 235 19.98 -0.18 -17.10
CA LEU A 235 21.20 -0.15 -16.29
C LEU A 235 21.01 0.67 -15.02
N LYS A 236 20.38 1.86 -15.09
CA LYS A 236 20.08 2.68 -13.91
C LYS A 236 19.25 1.90 -12.88
N ASN A 237 18.18 1.24 -13.30
CA ASN A 237 17.34 0.44 -12.40
C ASN A 237 18.08 -0.78 -11.84
N ALA A 238 18.87 -1.47 -12.66
CA ALA A 238 19.70 -2.58 -12.20
C ALA A 238 20.75 -2.13 -11.17
N THR A 239 21.44 -1.02 -11.43
CA THR A 239 22.41 -0.41 -10.50
C THR A 239 21.72 0.03 -9.21
N MET A 240 20.53 0.63 -9.28
CA MET A 240 19.74 0.98 -8.10
C MET A 240 19.43 -0.26 -7.26
N VAL A 241 18.92 -1.34 -7.88
CA VAL A 241 18.63 -2.60 -7.18
C VAL A 241 19.90 -3.16 -6.53
N LEU A 242 21.03 -3.15 -7.24
CA LEU A 242 22.30 -3.66 -6.73
C LEU A 242 22.78 -2.85 -5.52
N ILE A 243 22.86 -1.52 -5.64
CA ILE A 243 23.35 -0.64 -4.56
C ILE A 243 22.48 -0.79 -3.31
N PHE A 244 21.15 -0.72 -3.46
CA PHE A 244 20.26 -0.87 -2.30
C PHE A 244 20.32 -2.28 -1.71
N SER A 245 20.45 -3.32 -2.54
CA SER A 245 20.64 -4.69 -2.03
C SER A 245 21.90 -4.80 -1.19
N VAL A 246 23.03 -4.26 -1.66
CA VAL A 246 24.30 -4.27 -0.90
C VAL A 246 24.15 -3.53 0.43
N ILE A 247 23.54 -2.34 0.43
CA ILE A 247 23.30 -1.57 1.66
C ILE A 247 22.44 -2.38 2.65
N ILE A 248 21.37 -3.00 2.17
CA ILE A 248 20.47 -3.80 3.01
C ILE A 248 21.19 -5.05 3.55
N PHE A 249 22.00 -5.73 2.74
CA PHE A 249 22.77 -6.88 3.18
C PHE A 249 23.82 -6.51 4.25
N ILE A 250 24.50 -5.38 4.09
CA ILE A 250 25.44 -4.87 5.10
C ILE A 250 24.72 -4.53 6.41
N ALA A 251 23.53 -3.93 6.33
CA ALA A 251 22.72 -3.60 7.49
C ALA A 251 22.03 -4.83 8.13
N SER A 252 22.05 -5.98 7.45
CA SER A 252 21.36 -7.18 7.91
C SER A 252 22.17 -7.97 8.93
N LYS A 253 21.53 -8.30 10.06
CA LYS A 253 22.02 -9.35 10.96
C LYS A 253 21.61 -10.69 10.36
N TRP A 254 22.60 -11.45 9.89
CA TRP A 254 22.39 -12.81 9.40
C TRP A 254 22.02 -13.69 10.58
N GLN A 255 20.80 -14.20 10.58
CA GLN A 255 20.37 -15.19 11.56
C GLN A 255 20.70 -16.55 10.96
N LEU A 256 21.86 -17.10 11.34
CA LEU A 256 22.21 -18.50 11.10
C LEU A 256 21.36 -19.41 11.98
#